data_AF-A0A970UPA0-F1
#
_entry.id   AF-A0A970UPA0-F1
#
_cell.length_a   1.000
_cell.length_b   1.000
_cell.length_c   1.000
_cell.angle_alpha   90.00
_cell.angle_beta   90.00
_cell.angle_gamma   90.00
#
_symmetry.space_group_name_H-M   'P 1'
#
loop_
_entity.id
_entity.type
_entity.pdbx_description
1 polymer ?
#
loop_
_entity_poly.entity_id
_entity_poly.type
_entity_poly.pdbx_seq_one_letter_code
_entity_poly.pdbx_strand_id
1 'polypeptide(L)' 'MKISLGFSTCPNDTYIFDALVNRKIDTGNLQFEPVLADVEQLNEMA' A
#
# COMPACT_ATOMS: atom_id res chain seq x y z
N MET A 1 -11.92 -9.62 -0.39
CA MET A 1 -10.83 -9.97 0.55
C MET A 1 -10.09 -8.69 0.89
N LYS A 2 -9.81 -8.43 2.17
CA LYS A 2 -9.02 -7.28 2.61
C LYS A 2 -7.56 -7.71 2.74
N ILE A 3 -6.65 -6.93 2.18
CA ILE A 3 -5.20 -7.17 2.17
C ILE A 3 -4.52 -5.94 2.77
N SER A 4 -3.74 -6.13 3.83
CA SER A 4 -2.86 -5.09 4.34
C SER A 4 -1.70 -4.88 3.37
N LEU A 5 -1.44 -3.64 2.98
CA LEU A 5 -0.39 -3.28 2.03
C LEU A 5 0.57 -2.27 2.69
N GLY A 6 1.76 -2.75 3.07
CA GLY A 6 2.81 -1.92 3.65
C GLY A 6 3.66 -1.24 2.58
N PHE A 7 3.81 0.09 2.64
CA PHE A 7 4.73 0.85 1.78
C PHE A 7 5.13 2.18 2.43
N SER A 8 6.25 2.75 1.98
CA SER A 8 6.75 3.98 2.59
C SER A 8 6.01 5.23 2.12
N THR A 9 6.16 6.33 2.86
CA THR A 9 5.61 7.64 2.45
C THR A 9 6.46 8.35 1.40
N CYS A 10 7.49 7.69 0.85
CA CYS A 10 8.32 8.29 -0.19
C CYS A 10 7.49 8.55 -1.47
N PRO A 11 7.84 9.59 -2.26
CA PRO A 11 7.07 9.94 -3.46
C PRO A 11 6.95 8.81 -4.49
N ASN A 12 7.99 7.98 -4.63
CA ASN A 12 7.98 6.82 -5.52
C ASN A 12 6.92 5.79 -5.09
N ASP A 13 6.87 5.43 -3.82
CA ASP A 13 5.96 4.39 -3.31
C ASP A 13 4.51 4.88 -3.34
N THR A 14 4.29 6.12 -2.89
CA THR A 14 2.95 6.73 -2.94
C THR A 14 2.45 6.87 -4.38
N TYR A 15 3.33 7.17 -5.34
CA TYR A 15 2.99 7.18 -6.75
C TYR A 15 2.66 5.78 -7.30
N ILE A 16 3.48 4.77 -6.97
CA ILE A 16 3.28 3.38 -7.43
C ILE A 16 1.94 2.81 -6.93
N PHE A 17 1.62 3.04 -5.65
CA PHE A 17 0.46 2.41 -5.01
C PHE A 17 -0.81 3.26 -5.00
N ASP A 18 -0.76 4.54 -5.44
CA ASP A 18 -1.91 5.45 -5.48
C ASP A 18 -3.14 4.82 -6.12
N ALA A 19 -2.97 4.17 -7.28
CA ALA A 19 -4.10 3.61 -8.00
C ALA A 19 -4.79 2.45 -7.24
N LEU A 20 -4.00 1.66 -6.52
CA LEU A 20 -4.47 0.52 -5.74
C LEU A 20 -5.22 0.97 -4.47
N VAL A 21 -4.62 1.90 -3.71
CA VAL A 21 -5.21 2.36 -2.43
C VAL A 21 -6.41 3.28 -2.63
N ASN A 22 -6.43 4.07 -3.70
CA ASN A 22 -7.52 4.99 -4.02
C ASN A 22 -8.56 4.41 -5.00
N ARG A 23 -8.50 3.11 -5.32
CA ARG A 23 -9.47 2.42 -6.20
C ARG A 23 -9.62 3.10 -7.56
N LYS A 24 -8.52 3.57 -8.14
CA LYS A 24 -8.49 4.19 -9.49
C LYS A 24 -8.38 3.15 -10.61
N ILE A 25 -8.19 1.88 -10.26
CA ILE A 25 -8.17 0.73 -11.18
C ILE A 25 -9.08 -0.39 -10.66
N ASP A 26 -9.56 -1.25 -11.55
CA ASP A 26 -10.38 -2.41 -11.18
C ASP A 26 -9.51 -3.48 -10.51
N THR A 27 -9.78 -3.73 -9.23
CA THR A 27 -9.14 -4.76 -8.41
C THR A 27 -10.09 -5.90 -8.07
N GLY A 28 -11.25 -5.96 -8.72
CA GLY A 28 -12.33 -6.91 -8.43
C GLY A 28 -12.75 -6.84 -6.96
N ASN A 29 -12.74 -7.99 -6.28
CA ASN A 29 -13.14 -8.10 -4.88
C ASN A 29 -12.00 -7.83 -3.87
N LEU A 30 -10.83 -7.37 -4.34
CA LEU A 30 -9.70 -7.03 -3.47
C LEU A 30 -9.85 -5.61 -2.93
N GLN A 31 -9.65 -5.44 -1.63
CA GLN A 31 -9.57 -4.15 -0.97
C GLN A 31 -8.22 -4.05 -0.27
N PHE A 32 -7.51 -2.95 -0.49
CA PHE A 32 -6.20 -2.70 0.10
C PHE A 32 -6.35 -1.75 1.31
N GLU A 33 -5.75 -2.15 2.42
CA GLU A 33 -5.65 -1.32 3.63
C GLU A 33 -4.18 -0.89 3.79
N PRO A 34 -3.84 0.38 3.48
CA PRO A 34 -2.46 0.82 3.49
C PRO A 34 -1.89 0.90 4.91
N VAL A 35 -0.68 0.38 5.09
CA VAL A 35 0.15 0.56 6.28
C VAL A 35 1.34 1.44 5.86
N LEU A 36 1.37 2.67 6.36
CA LEU A 36 2.42 3.63 6.02
C LEU A 36 3.43 3.69 7.17
N ALA A 37 4.67 3.30 6.87
CA ALA A 37 5.78 3.37 7.81
C ALA A 37 7.10 3.60 7.05
N ASP A 38 8.18 3.96 7.75
CA ASP A 38 9.49 3.97 7.10
C ASP A 38 9.94 2.54 6.71
N VAL A 39 10.93 2.46 5.83
CA VAL A 39 11.38 1.17 5.28
C VAL A 39 11.91 0.23 6.37
N GLU A 40 12.55 0.76 7.41
CA GLU A 40 13.09 -0.08 8.49
C GLU A 40 11.95 -0.67 9.32
N GLN A 41 10.97 0.15 9.71
CA GLN A 41 9.77 -0.33 10.39
C GLN A 41 9.00 -1.36 9.55
N LEU A 42 8.92 -1.18 8.23
CA LEU A 42 8.30 -2.17 7.33
C LEU A 42 9.09 -3.48 7.30
N ASN A 43 10.42 -3.43 7.30
CA ASN A 43 11.27 -4.62 7.37
C ASN A 43 11.12 -5.36 8.70
N GLU A 44 10.94 -4.65 9.81
CA GLU A 44 10.69 -5.25 11.13
C GLU A 44 9.32 -5.95 11.23
N MET A 45 8.35 -5.57 10.38
CA MET A 45 7.01 -6.17 10.32
C MET A 45 6.89 -7.38 9.38
N ALA A 46 7.93 -7.68 8.59
CA ALA A 46 7.93 -8.71 7.54
C ALA A 46 8.34 -10.10 8.04
#